data_AF-A0AAW2SK66-F1
#
_entry.id   AF-A0AAW2SK66-F1
#
_cell.length_a   1.000
_cell.length_b   1.000
_cell.length_c   1.000
_cell.angle_alpha   90.00
_cell.angle_beta   90.00
_cell.angle_gamma   90.00
#
_symmetry.space_group_name_H-M   'P 1'
#
loop_
_entity.id
_entity.type
_entity.pdbx_description
1 polymer ?
#
loop_
_entity_poly.entity_id
_entity_poly.type
_entity_poly.pdbx_seq_one_letter_code
_entity_poly.pdbx_strand_id
1 'polypeptide(L)' 'MERALRLKINLDKPAMVFSKNVTPTSRVRLAAILGVKVEDRHAKYLGLLAIVGRSKKKVFDGIKDRIRIKMQG' A
#
# COMPACT_ATOMS: atom_id res chain seq x y z
N MET A 1 -16.96 15.33 24.59
CA MET A 1 -17.25 14.73 23.27
C MET A 1 -16.01 13.99 22.80
N GLU A 2 -16.23 12.73 22.42
CA GLU A 2 -15.37 11.85 21.61
C GLU A 2 -13.91 11.61 22.03
N ARG A 3 -13.70 10.51 22.76
CA ARG A 3 -12.41 9.82 22.85
C ARG A 3 -12.12 9.15 21.49
N ALA A 4 -11.56 9.90 20.54
CA ALA A 4 -10.98 9.31 19.36
C ALA A 4 -9.81 8.43 19.80
N LEU A 5 -9.88 7.12 19.51
CA LEU A 5 -8.78 6.18 19.67
C LEU A 5 -7.52 6.84 19.08
N ARG A 6 -6.43 6.91 19.86
CA ARG A 6 -5.14 7.53 19.49
C ARG A 6 -4.41 6.74 18.38
N LEU A 7 -5.11 6.37 17.31
CA LEU A 7 -4.53 5.92 16.06
C LEU A 7 -4.12 7.17 15.29
N LYS A 8 -3.01 7.79 15.70
CA LYS A 8 -2.42 8.91 14.97
C LYS A 8 -2.03 8.38 13.59
N ILE A 9 -2.83 8.71 12.58
CA ILE A 9 -2.54 8.34 11.20
C ILE A 9 -1.21 9.01 10.85
N ASN A 10 -0.22 8.20 10.48
CA ASN A 10 1.06 8.70 10.02
C ASN A 10 0.88 9.17 8.57
N LEU A 11 0.72 10.48 8.39
CA LEU A 11 0.53 11.11 7.08
C LEU A 11 1.83 11.19 6.26
N ASP A 12 2.99 10.98 6.89
CA ASP A 12 4.29 10.88 6.20
C ASP A 12 4.45 9.53 5.49
N LYS A 13 3.74 8.50 5.95
CA LYS A 13 3.64 7.24 5.21
C LYS A 13 2.75 7.45 4.00
N PRO A 14 3.20 7.05 2.81
CA PRO A 14 2.33 7.08 1.67
C PRO A 14 1.13 6.17 1.90
N ALA A 15 -0.06 6.77 1.87
CA ALA A 15 -1.29 6.13 2.32
C ALA A 15 -2.25 5.80 1.18
N MET A 16 -1.96 6.25 -0.05
CA MET A 16 -2.93 6.18 -1.13
C MET A 16 -2.37 5.57 -2.41
N VAL A 17 -3.15 4.64 -2.96
CA VAL A 17 -2.88 3.99 -4.23
C VAL A 17 -4.19 3.89 -5.00
N PHE A 18 -4.10 3.99 -6.33
CA PHE A 18 -5.27 4.02 -7.20
C PHE A 18 -5.36 2.79 -8.10
N SER A 19 -6.60 2.40 -8.42
CA SER A 19 -6.86 1.35 -9.42
C SER A 19 -6.43 1.81 -10.83
N LYS A 20 -6.49 0.89 -11.83
CA LYS A 20 -6.16 1.23 -13.24
C LYS A 20 -7.13 2.26 -13.82
N ASN A 21 -8.35 2.30 -13.32
CA ASN A 21 -9.45 3.05 -13.94
C ASN A 21 -9.54 4.48 -13.41
N VAL A 22 -8.64 4.91 -12.52
CA VAL A 22 -8.60 6.29 -12.04
C VAL A 22 -7.68 7.12 -12.92
N THR A 23 -8.22 8.19 -13.53
CA THR A 23 -7.48 9.11 -14.39
C THR A 23 -6.39 9.87 -13.61
N PRO A 24 -5.25 10.23 -14.22
CA PRO A 24 -4.18 10.97 -13.54
C PRO A 24 -4.67 12.25 -12.85
N THR A 25 -5.56 12.99 -13.52
CA THR A 25 -6.18 14.22 -12.99
C THR A 25 -6.95 13.97 -11.69
N SER A 26 -7.75 12.91 -11.64
CA SER A 26 -8.47 12.54 -10.42
C SER A 26 -7.53 12.08 -9.30
N ARG A 27 -6.41 11.43 -9.63
CA ARG A 27 -5.41 11.03 -8.63
C ARG A 27 -4.78 12.23 -7.95
N VAL A 28 -4.33 13.20 -8.75
CA VAL A 28 -3.71 14.44 -8.25
C VAL A 28 -4.72 15.23 -7.42
N ARG A 29 -5.96 15.36 -7.91
CA ARG A 29 -7.03 16.06 -7.17
C ARG A 29 -7.32 15.41 -5.82
N LEU A 30 -7.47 14.09 -5.77
CA LEU A 30 -7.75 13.37 -4.53
C LEU A 30 -6.57 13.41 -3.56
N ALA A 31 -5.34 13.35 -4.07
CA ALA A 31 -4.14 13.48 -3.25
C ALA A 31 -4.02 14.85 -2.61
N ALA A 32 -4.31 15.91 -3.37
CA ALA A 32 -4.33 17.28 -2.87
C ALA A 32 -5.42 17.49 -1.81
N ILE A 33 -6.63 16.95 -2.03
CA ILE A 33 -7.73 17.06 -1.05
C ILE A 33 -7.38 16.36 0.26
N LEU A 34 -6.74 15.19 0.19
CA LEU A 34 -6.44 14.37 1.37
C LEU A 34 -5.09 14.71 2.02
N GLY A 35 -4.25 15.54 1.38
CA GLY A 35 -2.94 15.92 1.89
C GLY A 35 -1.94 14.75 1.98
N VAL A 36 -2.14 13.68 1.19
CA VAL A 36 -1.32 12.46 1.24
C VAL A 36 -0.55 12.25 -0.06
N LYS A 37 0.64 11.64 0.05
CA LYS A 37 1.45 11.24 -1.12
C LYS A 37 0.84 10.02 -1.80
N VAL A 38 0.88 10.01 -3.13
CA VAL A 38 0.46 8.88 -3.98
C VAL A 38 1.65 7.98 -4.23
N GLU A 39 1.47 6.66 -4.03
CA GLU A 39 2.48 5.66 -4.39
C GLU A 39 2.13 4.88 -5.64
N ASP A 40 3.17 4.31 -6.25
CA ASP A 40 3.01 3.29 -7.25
C ASP A 40 2.42 2.01 -6.63
N ARG A 41 1.80 1.16 -7.45
CA ARG A 41 1.00 -0.02 -7.03
C ARG A 41 1.77 -1.08 -6.25
N HIS A 42 3.06 -0.87 -6.04
CA HIS A 42 4.01 -1.82 -5.45
C HIS A 42 4.39 -1.48 -4.01
N ALA A 43 3.67 -0.57 -3.36
CA ALA A 43 3.84 -0.31 -1.93
C ALA A 43 3.77 -1.63 -1.15
N LYS A 44 4.77 -1.89 -0.29
CA LYS A 44 4.78 -3.07 0.60
C LYS A 44 4.22 -2.66 1.96
N TYR A 45 3.14 -3.30 2.42
CA TYR A 45 2.63 -3.17 3.79
C TYR A 45 3.06 -4.39 4.60
N LEU A 46 3.78 -4.17 5.70
CA LEU A 46 4.34 -5.23 6.56
C LEU A 46 5.18 -6.27 5.78
N GLY A 47 5.81 -5.84 4.68
CA GLY A 47 6.63 -6.69 3.82
C GLY A 47 5.87 -7.56 2.81
N LEU A 48 4.55 -7.40 2.71
CA LEU A 48 3.70 -7.97 1.66
C LEU A 48 3.30 -6.87 0.68
N LEU A 49 3.03 -7.20 -0.58
CA LEU A 49 2.45 -6.21 -1.51
C LEU A 49 1.12 -5.72 -0.94
N ALA A 50 1.02 -4.40 -0.68
CA ALA A 50 -0.13 -3.76 -0.05
C ALA A 50 -1.41 -3.91 -0.89
N ILE A 51 -1.26 -4.19 -2.19
CA ILE A 51 -2.37 -4.39 -3.11
C ILE A 51 -2.17 -5.70 -3.86
N VAL A 52 -3.01 -6.68 -3.52
CA VAL A 52 -3.13 -7.92 -4.26
C VAL A 52 -4.04 -7.66 -5.46
N GLY A 53 -3.43 -7.34 -6.61
CA GLY A 53 -4.15 -7.27 -7.89
C GLY A 53 -4.60 -8.65 -8.39
N ARG A 54 -4.98 -8.76 -9.67
CA ARG A 54 -5.41 -10.05 -10.27
C ARG A 54 -4.35 -11.16 -10.19
N SER A 55 -3.07 -10.81 -10.06
CA SER A 55 -1.97 -11.78 -10.00
C SER A 55 -1.61 -12.13 -8.56
N LYS A 56 -2.45 -12.97 -7.94
CA LYS A 56 -2.17 -13.58 -6.63
C LYS A 56 -0.87 -14.41 -6.65
N LYS A 57 -0.51 -14.96 -7.81
CA LYS A 57 0.71 -15.76 -8.01
C LYS A 57 1.98 -14.98 -7.67
N LYS A 58 2.15 -13.76 -8.19
CA LYS A 58 3.33 -12.93 -7.90
C LYS A 58 3.46 -12.58 -6.42
N VAL A 59 2.34 -12.37 -5.73
CA VAL A 59 2.31 -12.13 -4.28
C VAL A 59 2.77 -13.38 -3.53
N PHE A 60 2.23 -14.55 -3.89
CA PHE A 60 2.61 -15.82 -3.28
C PHE A 60 4.06 -16.22 -3.55
N ASP A 61 4.60 -15.92 -4.74
CA ASP A 61 5.99 -16.18 -5.08
C ASP A 61 6.93 -15.39 -4.15
N GLY A 62 6.67 -14.09 -3.94
CA GLY A 62 7.44 -13.29 -2.99
C GLY A 62 7.36 -13.77 -1.52
N ILE A 63 6.24 -14.38 -1.11
CA ILE A 63 6.12 -15.03 0.21
C ILE A 63 7.00 -16.28 0.28
N LYS A 64 6.96 -17.14 -0.74
CA LYS A 64 7.77 -18.37 -0.80
C LYS A 64 9.27 -18.07 -0.77
N ASP A 65 9.71 -17.04 -1.49
CA ASP A 65 11.12 -16.65 -1.53
C ASP A 65 11.63 -16.21 -0.16
N ARG A 66 10.81 -15.46 0.60
CA ARG A 66 11.14 -15.09 1.99
C ARG A 66 11.26 -16.28 2.93
N ILE A 67 10.34 -17.23 2.83
CA ILE A 67 10.39 -18.46 3.64
C ILE A 67 11.66 -19.24 3.31
N ARG A 68 12.01 -19.37 2.03
CA ARG A 68 13.26 -20.02 1.60
C ARG A 68 14.51 -19.38 2.19
N ILE A 69 14.64 -18.05 2.10
CA ILE A 69 15.78 -17.32 2.67
C ILE A 69 15.88 -17.57 4.18
N LYS A 70 14.74 -17.62 4.88
CA LYS A 70 14.70 -17.85 6.33
C LYS A 70 15.05 -19.28 6.74
N MET A 71 14.86 -20.27 5.86
CA MET A 71 15.15 -21.69 6.11
C MET A 71 16.58 -22.10 5.75
N GLN A 72 17.34 -21.24 5.07
CA GLN A 72 18.73 -21.48 4.67
C GLN A 72 19.75 -20.89 5.67
N GLY A 73 19.28 -20.40 6.82
CA GLY A 73 20.10 -19.89 7.93
C GLY A 73 19.93 -20.72 9.18
#